data_AF-A0A2E8VZZ5-F1
#
_entry.id   AF-A0A2E8VZZ5-F1
#
_cell.length_a   1.000
_cell.length_b   1.000
_cell.length_c   1.000
_cell.angle_alpha   90.00
_cell.angle_beta   90.00
_cell.angle_gamma   90.00
#
_symmetry.space_group_name_H-M   'P 1'
#
loop_
_entity.id
_entity.type
_entity.pdbx_description
1 polymer ?
#
loop_
_entity_poly.entity_id
_entity_poly.type
_entity_poly.pdbx_seq_one_letter_code
_entity_poly.pdbx_strand_id
1 'polypeptide(L)'
;MFKLEKRPEQSQKWIYLSPFLAVLITMISGGILFATLGENPFEAIRIIFWDPLFDPNFASYSRPQLLVKAGPLILIAIGLSFGFKAGVWN
;
A
#
# COMPACT_ATOMS: atom_id res chain seq x y z
N MET A 1 16.76 -5.88 29.87
CA MET A 1 17.12 -5.50 28.49
C MET A 1 16.29 -6.31 27.52
N PHE A 2 15.59 -5.67 26.57
CA PHE A 2 14.95 -6.39 25.47
C PHE A 2 16.03 -6.86 24.50
N LYS A 3 16.12 -8.17 24.27
CA LYS A 3 17.05 -8.77 23.31
C LYS A 3 16.28 -9.07 22.02
N LEU A 4 16.62 -8.37 20.94
CA LEU A 4 16.04 -8.63 19.63
C LEU A 4 16.69 -9.87 19.03
N GLU A 5 15.92 -10.95 18.89
CA GLU A 5 16.38 -12.18 18.25
C GLU A 5 15.80 -12.30 16.85
N LYS A 6 16.65 -12.66 15.88
CA LYS A 6 16.23 -12.86 14.49
C LYS A 6 15.21 -14.00 14.44
N ARG A 7 14.05 -13.76 13.83
CA ARG A 7 13.06 -14.83 13.63
C ARG A 7 13.65 -15.91 12.72
N PRO A 8 13.64 -17.19 13.15
CA PRO A 8 14.20 -18.29 12.37
C PRO A 8 13.38 -18.58 11.11
N GLU A 9 12.06 -18.38 11.17
CA GLU A 9 11.15 -18.56 10.03
C GLU A 9 10.31 -17.30 9.77
N GLN A 10 9.98 -17.07 8.51
CA GLN A 10 9.06 -16.01 8.12
C GLN A 10 7.65 -16.34 8.61
N SER A 11 7.00 -15.35 9.23
CA SER A 11 5.63 -15.53 9.69
C SER A 11 4.67 -15.45 8.51
N GLN A 12 4.14 -16.59 8.09
CA GLN A 12 3.13 -16.69 7.02
C GLN A 12 1.94 -15.74 7.26
N LYS A 13 1.48 -15.60 8.52
CA LYS A 13 0.42 -14.66 8.88
C LYS A 13 0.76 -13.21 8.52
N TRP A 14 2.01 -12.79 8.72
CA TRP A 14 2.45 -11.42 8.50
C TRP A 14 2.71 -11.11 7.01
N ILE A 15 3.00 -12.13 6.20
CA ILE A 15 3.08 -11.98 4.74
C ILE A 15 1.73 -11.51 4.19
N TYR A 16 0.62 -12.10 4.68
CA TYR A 16 -0.71 -11.73 4.22
C TYR A 16 -1.30 -10.52 4.94
N LEU A 17 -1.02 -10.33 6.24
CA LEU A 17 -1.62 -9.23 7.01
C LEU A 17 -0.95 -7.88 6.76
N SER A 18 0.35 -7.87 6.47
CA SER A 18 1.10 -6.61 6.34
C SER A 18 0.57 -5.68 5.24
N PRO A 19 0.15 -6.14 4.04
CA PRO A 19 -0.41 -5.25 3.01
C PRO A 19 -1.74 -4.63 3.44
N PHE A 20 -2.64 -5.40 4.06
CA PHE A 20 -3.93 -4.86 4.54
C PHE A 20 -3.73 -3.84 5.65
N LEU A 21 -2.83 -4.12 6.59
CA LEU A 21 -2.48 -3.17 7.66
C LEU A 21 -1.86 -1.89 7.09
N ALA A 22 -0.99 -2.01 6.09
CA ALA A 22 -0.41 -0.85 5.42
C ALA A 22 -1.49 0.04 4.78
N VAL A 23 -2.47 -0.56 4.09
CA VAL A 23 -3.61 0.17 3.50
C VAL A 23 -4.43 0.87 4.58
N LEU A 24 -4.80 0.17 5.66
CA LEU A 24 -5.58 0.74 6.77
C LEU A 24 -4.86 1.92 7.43
N ILE A 25 -3.57 1.76 7.75
CA ILE A 25 -2.77 2.82 8.37
C ILE A 25 -2.64 4.02 7.42
N THR A 26 -2.48 3.77 6.11
CA THR A 26 -2.43 4.83 5.10
C THR A 26 -3.75 5.59 5.02
N MET A 27 -4.89 4.90 5.02
CA MET A 27 -6.22 5.53 5.01
C MET A 27 -6.44 6.37 6.27
N ILE A 28 -6.06 5.87 7.45
CA ILE A 28 -6.19 6.63 8.71
C ILE A 28 -5.30 7.87 8.67
N SER A 29 -4.05 7.73 8.24
CA SER A 29 -3.10 8.84 8.17
C SER A 29 -3.55 9.91 7.17
N GLY A 30 -4.02 9.49 5.99
CA GLY A 30 -4.60 10.39 5.00
C GLY A 30 -5.87 11.07 5.49
N GLY A 31 -6.75 10.33 6.17
CA GLY A 31 -7.95 10.90 6.79
C GLY A 31 -7.61 11.97 7.83
N ILE A 32 -6.64 11.72 8.70
CA ILE A 32 -6.16 12.73 9.65
C ILE A 32 -5.63 13.96 8.91
N LEU A 33 -4.84 13.78 7.86
CA LEU A 33 -4.33 14.87 7.03
C LEU A 33 -5.45 15.71 6.37
N PHE A 34 -6.47 15.07 5.82
CA PHE A 34 -7.60 15.81 5.22
C PHE A 34 -8.44 16.52 6.28
N ALA A 35 -8.62 15.90 7.46
CA ALA A 35 -9.30 16.54 8.58
C ALA A 35 -8.55 17.79 9.07
N THR A 36 -7.21 17.78 9.11
CA THR A 36 -6.43 18.97 9.50
C THR A 36 -6.49 20.08 8.45
N LEU A 37 -6.77 19.74 7.18
CA LEU A 37 -7.01 20.70 6.10
C LEU A 37 -8.44 21.27 6.11
N GLY A 38 -9.32 20.79 6.98
CA GLY A 38 -10.73 21.20 7.06
C GLY A 38 -11.66 20.47 6.09
N GLU A 39 -11.16 19.43 5.41
CA GLU A 39 -11.93 18.62 4.48
C GLU A 39 -12.59 17.42 5.18
N ASN A 40 -13.66 16.88 4.60
CA ASN A 40 -14.30 15.67 5.13
C ASN A 40 -13.39 14.44 4.87
N PRO A 41 -12.84 13.81 5.93
CA PRO A 41 -11.88 12.72 5.77
C PRO A 41 -12.50 11.47 5.13
N PHE A 42 -13.77 11.19 5.40
CA PHE A 42 -14.46 10.02 4.83
C PHE A 42 -14.71 10.20 3.34
N GLU A 43 -15.09 11.40 2.93
CA GLU A 43 -15.29 11.72 1.53
C GLU A 43 -13.97 11.71 0.76
N ALA A 44 -12.91 12.31 1.31
CA ALA A 44 -11.59 12.30 0.70
C ALA A 44 -11.05 10.87 0.52
N ILE A 45 -11.18 10.01 1.55
CA ILE A 45 -10.81 8.60 1.45
C ILE A 45 -11.63 7.88 0.38
N ARG A 46 -12.96 8.12 0.32
CA ARG A 46 -13.83 7.52 -0.72
C ARG A 46 -13.36 7.92 -2.11
N ILE A 47 -13.10 9.20 -2.35
CA ILE A 47 -12.68 9.72 -3.66
C ILE A 47 -11.31 9.16 -4.08
N ILE A 48 -10.37 8.99 -3.14
CA ILE A 48 -9.00 8.56 -3.45
C ILE A 48 -8.89 7.03 -3.59
N PHE A 49 -9.61 6.27 -2.76
CA PHE A 49 -9.46 4.80 -2.70
C PHE A 49 -10.63 4.04 -3.33
N TRP A 50 -11.88 4.50 -3.13
CA TRP A 50 -13.08 3.75 -3.53
C TRP A 50 -13.48 4.04 -4.97
N ASP A 51 -13.66 5.32 -5.29
CA ASP A 51 -14.20 5.75 -6.60
C ASP A 51 -13.34 5.29 -7.79
N PRO A 52 -11.99 5.34 -7.74
CA PRO A 52 -11.16 4.88 -8.85
C PRO A 52 -11.30 3.38 -9.16
N LEU A 53 -11.76 2.60 -8.19
CA LEU A 53 -11.90 1.15 -8.30
C LEU A 53 -13.33 0.73 -8.62
N PHE A 54 -14.32 1.40 -8.03
CA PHE A 54 -15.71 0.92 -8.00
C PHE A 54 -16.74 1.91 -8.52
N ASP A 55 -16.39 3.17 -8.78
CA ASP A 55 -17.36 4.14 -9.31
C ASP A 55 -17.84 3.71 -10.72
N PRO A 56 -19.16 3.59 -10.96
CA PRO A 56 -19.72 3.12 -12.23
C PRO A 56 -19.32 3.97 -13.45
N ASN A 57 -19.07 5.27 -13.24
CA ASN A 57 -18.78 6.22 -14.31
C ASN A 57 -17.27 6.41 -14.50
N PHE A 58 -16.50 6.45 -13.41
CA PHE A 58 -15.08 6.82 -13.45
C PHE A 58 -14.11 5.62 -13.33
N ALA A 59 -14.54 4.47 -12.80
CA ALA A 59 -13.65 3.33 -12.59
C ALA A 59 -13.15 2.68 -13.89
N SER A 60 -13.93 2.76 -14.98
CA SER A 60 -13.50 2.25 -16.29
C SER A 60 -12.24 2.96 -16.80
N TYR A 61 -12.18 4.28 -16.62
CA TYR A 61 -11.03 5.09 -17.00
C TYR A 61 -9.89 5.02 -15.98
N SER A 62 -10.22 5.00 -14.68
CA SER A 62 -9.24 5.11 -13.61
C SER A 62 -8.43 3.82 -13.40
N ARG A 63 -9.06 2.64 -13.53
CA ARG A 63 -8.37 1.34 -13.32
C ARG A 63 -7.16 1.12 -14.24
N PRO A 64 -7.24 1.35 -15.56
CA PRO A 64 -6.07 1.28 -16.43
C PRO A 64 -4.96 2.25 -16.01
N GLN A 65 -5.31 3.48 -15.65
CA GLN A 65 -4.32 4.48 -15.22
C GLN A 65 -3.62 4.10 -13.93
N LEU A 66 -4.35 3.50 -12.98
CA LEU A 66 -3.76 2.95 -11.77
C LEU A 66 -2.72 1.88 -12.11
N LEU A 67 -3.04 0.96 -13.02
CA LEU A 67 -2.11 -0.09 -13.44
C LEU A 67 -0.88 0.46 -14.18
N VAL A 68 -1.04 1.46 -15.05
CA VAL A 68 0.08 2.10 -15.76
C VAL A 68 1.05 2.75 -14.79
N LYS A 69 0.56 3.35 -13.70
CA LYS A 69 1.39 3.98 -12.67
C LYS A 69 1.97 2.97 -11.67
N ALA A 70 1.16 2.01 -11.23
CA ALA A 70 1.55 1.02 -10.22
C ALA A 70 2.46 -0.08 -10.78
N GLY A 71 2.27 -0.47 -12.05
CA GLY A 71 3.00 -1.56 -12.69
C GLY A 71 4.53 -1.43 -12.58
N PRO A 72 5.13 -0.29 -13.00
CA PRO A 72 6.56 -0.08 -12.86
C PRO A 72 7.06 -0.17 -11.41
N LEU A 73 6.31 0.39 -10.45
CA LEU A 73 6.68 0.35 -9.03
C LEU A 73 6.65 -1.08 -8.47
N ILE A 74 5.65 -1.87 -8.86
CA ILE A 74 5.53 -3.28 -8.48
C ILE A 74 6.72 -4.07 -9.06
N LEU A 75 7.07 -3.85 -10.33
CA LEU A 75 8.19 -4.53 -10.97
C LEU A 75 9.52 -4.21 -10.27
N ILE A 76 9.76 -2.95 -9.91
CA ILE A 76 10.95 -2.53 -9.16
C ILE A 76 10.99 -3.23 -7.79
N ALA A 77 9.88 -3.22 -7.04
CA ALA A 77 9.81 -3.86 -5.73
C ALA A 77 10.08 -5.38 -5.81
N ILE A 78 9.55 -6.05 -6.84
CA ILE A 78 9.81 -7.47 -7.09
C ILE A 78 11.29 -7.71 -7.41
N GLY A 79 11.88 -6.90 -8.30
CA GLY A 79 13.31 -7.00 -8.65
C GLY A 79 14.22 -6.84 -7.43
N LEU A 80 13.94 -5.85 -6.57
CA LEU A 80 14.67 -5.64 -5.31
C LEU A 80 14.50 -6.82 -4.34
N SER A 81 13.29 -7.37 -4.23
CA SER A 81 13.02 -8.55 -3.41
C SER A 81 13.89 -9.75 -3.83
N PHE A 82 14.06 -9.98 -5.13
CA PHE A 82 14.98 -11.00 -5.63
C PHE A 82 16.45 -10.67 -5.36
N GLY A 83 16.87 -9.42 -5.57
CA GLY A 83 18.24 -8.97 -5.28
C GLY A 83 18.64 -9.20 -3.81
N PHE A 84 17.77 -8.80 -2.87
CA PHE A 84 18.00 -9.02 -1.44
C PHE A 84 17.99 -10.51 -1.07
N LYS A 85 17.13 -11.32 -1.70
CA LYS A 85 17.13 -12.77 -1.48
C LYS A 85 18.39 -13.45 -2.01
N ALA A 86 18.97 -12.94 -3.09
CA ALA A 86 20.22 -13.42 -3.68
C ALA A 86 21.48 -12.90 -2.94
N GLY A 87 21.33 -12.03 -1.94
CA GLY A 87 22.45 -11.45 -1.20
C GLY A 87 23.22 -10.38 -1.97
N VAL A 88 22.65 -9.83 -3.05
CA VAL A 88 23.24 -8.72 -3.81
C VAL A 88 22.75 -7.42 -3.19
N TRP A 89 23.63 -6.80 -2.42
CA TRP A 89 23.44 -5.47 -1.84
C TRP A 89 24.33 -4.51 -2.63
N ASN A 90 23.74 -3.58 -3.36
CA ASN A 90 24.48 -2.53 -4.08
C ASN A 90 25.05 -1.50 -3.11
#